data_AF-A0A1D2JN33-F1
#
_entry.id   AF-A0A1D2JN33-F1
#
_cell.length_a   1.000
_cell.length_b   1.000
_cell.length_c   1.000
_cell.angle_alpha   90.00
_cell.angle_beta   90.00
_cell.angle_gamma   90.00
#
_symmetry.space_group_name_H-M   'P 1'
#
loop_
_entity.id
_entity.type
_entity.pdbx_description
1 polymer ?
#
loop_
_entity_poly.entity_id
_entity_poly.type
_entity_poly.pdbx_seq_one_letter_code
_entity_poly.pdbx_strand_id
1 'polypeptide(L)'
;MPLFNTYSWDLDVDKFLNRYVPYPRWHLLPRPVAHFLGYRSRPPKNSGNVLVMLWSMLGVFCGLLIVAAATMNIPVFQQYGRFTIISSFGAAAVLEYCTIESPLAQPRNAMLGHVIASAIAVGISKLFAMHPNGEDLCWLSGPLACAVAVAAMVFTKTVHPPAGATALLASVDVGTRRLGWQLIPLVILSSSLVLATALLFNNIHRRFPLYWWTPEDLKPTEATEKTDMETASSDDDEHIPKESTIDGQIRKDHMIMIQRGRVTVSDGLFLSSEELQLLDHLSRRI
;
A
#
# COMPACT_ATOMS: atom_id res chain seq x y z
N MET A 1 -7.05 -34.52 -22.21
CA MET A 1 -6.03 -33.66 -21.58
C MET A 1 -6.75 -32.57 -20.83
N PRO A 2 -6.59 -32.42 -19.50
CA PRO A 2 -7.17 -31.28 -18.82
C PRO A 2 -6.51 -30.02 -19.39
N LEU A 3 -7.32 -29.11 -19.92
CA LEU A 3 -6.87 -27.79 -20.36
C LEU A 3 -6.18 -27.13 -19.16
N PHE A 4 -4.96 -26.64 -19.36
CA PHE A 4 -4.23 -25.87 -18.36
C PHE A 4 -5.12 -24.71 -17.90
N ASN A 5 -5.62 -24.76 -16.66
CA ASN A 5 -6.47 -23.71 -16.12
C ASN A 5 -5.57 -22.57 -15.61
N THR A 6 -5.42 -21.51 -16.40
CA THR A 6 -4.60 -20.35 -16.03
C THR A 6 -5.17 -19.58 -14.82
N TYR A 7 -6.45 -19.77 -14.47
CA TYR A 7 -7.06 -19.13 -13.31
C TYR A 7 -6.60 -19.71 -11.96
N SER A 8 -5.91 -20.85 -11.93
CA SER A 8 -5.37 -21.42 -10.68
C SER A 8 -3.97 -20.88 -10.32
N TRP A 9 -3.36 -20.05 -11.17
CA TRP A 9 -2.03 -19.51 -10.94
C TRP A 9 -2.08 -18.29 -10.02
N ASP A 10 -2.11 -18.53 -8.71
CA ASP A 10 -1.99 -17.50 -7.67
C ASP A 10 -0.60 -17.58 -7.01
N LEU A 11 0.36 -16.85 -7.56
CA LEU A 11 1.70 -16.72 -7.00
C LEU A 11 1.74 -15.52 -6.05
N ASP A 12 1.49 -15.82 -4.78
CA ASP A 12 1.57 -14.82 -3.72
C ASP A 12 2.98 -14.75 -3.12
N VAL A 13 3.76 -13.76 -3.56
CA VAL A 13 5.12 -13.50 -3.04
C VAL A 13 5.10 -13.13 -1.56
N ASP A 14 4.01 -12.56 -1.04
CA ASP A 14 3.89 -12.17 0.37
C ASP A 14 3.83 -13.39 1.29
N LYS A 15 3.26 -14.52 0.84
CA LYS A 15 3.28 -15.78 1.62
C LYS A 15 4.71 -16.22 1.96
N PHE A 16 5.66 -15.95 1.07
CA PHE A 16 7.07 -16.25 1.31
C PHE A 16 7.79 -15.14 2.07
N LEU A 17 7.60 -13.88 1.66
CA LEU A 17 8.29 -12.74 2.27
C LEU A 17 7.86 -12.49 3.72
N ASN A 18 6.56 -12.56 4.02
CA ASN A 18 6.00 -12.24 5.33
C ASN A 18 6.55 -13.14 6.44
N ARG A 19 6.98 -14.36 6.12
CA ARG A 19 7.64 -15.27 7.06
C ARG A 19 8.94 -14.70 7.62
N TYR A 20 9.63 -13.85 6.86
CA TYR A 20 10.90 -13.24 7.26
C TYR A 20 10.73 -11.82 7.81
N VAL A 21 9.54 -11.23 7.68
CA VAL A 21 9.28 -9.86 8.11
C VAL A 21 8.94 -9.90 9.60
N PRO A 22 9.74 -9.26 10.48
CA PRO A 22 9.46 -9.27 11.90
C PRO A 22 8.21 -8.46 12.23
N TYR A 23 7.46 -8.91 13.24
CA TYR A 23 6.35 -8.13 13.79
C TYR A 23 6.85 -6.74 14.24
N PRO A 24 6.22 -5.64 13.79
CA PRO A 24 6.73 -4.32 14.08
C PRO A 24 6.49 -3.92 15.55
N ARG A 25 7.58 -3.72 16.28
CA ARG A 25 7.58 -3.42 17.72
C ARG A 25 7.48 -1.92 18.00
N TRP A 26 6.44 -1.27 17.49
CA TRP A 26 6.24 0.19 17.65
C TRP A 26 6.18 0.66 19.12
N HIS A 27 5.84 -0.24 20.05
CA HIS A 27 5.82 0.02 21.49
C HIS A 27 7.21 0.31 22.09
N LEU A 28 8.30 -0.08 21.41
CA LEU A 28 9.67 0.20 21.86
C LEU A 28 10.15 1.60 21.49
N LEU A 29 9.50 2.26 20.54
CA LEU A 29 9.90 3.58 20.06
C LEU A 29 9.30 4.70 20.94
N PRO A 30 10.00 5.83 21.10
CA PRO A 30 9.43 7.01 21.75
C PRO A 30 8.12 7.40 21.06
N ARG A 31 7.09 7.70 21.87
CA ARG A 31 5.75 8.08 21.38
C ARG A 31 5.74 9.10 20.23
N PRO A 32 6.53 10.20 20.24
CA PRO A 32 6.52 11.13 19.11
C PRO A 32 6.99 10.49 17.81
N VAL A 33 8.02 9.65 17.86
CA VAL A 33 8.55 8.94 16.67
C VAL A 33 7.54 7.91 16.19
N ALA A 34 7.00 7.09 17.09
CA ALA A 34 5.99 6.09 16.75
C ALA A 34 4.75 6.72 16.10
N HIS A 35 4.32 7.89 16.59
CA HIS A 35 3.19 8.65 16.03
C HIS A 35 3.40 9.03 14.57
N PHE A 36 4.57 9.57 14.22
CA PHE A 36 4.90 9.94 12.83
C PHE A 36 5.17 8.72 11.93
N LEU A 37 5.44 7.55 12.50
CA LEU A 37 5.56 6.28 11.76
C LEU A 37 4.21 5.56 11.59
N GLY A 38 3.09 6.23 11.89
CA GLY A 38 1.73 5.71 11.68
C GLY A 38 1.17 4.88 12.85
N TYR A 39 1.93 4.71 13.94
CA TYR A 39 1.43 4.04 15.14
C TYR A 39 0.50 4.97 15.92
N ARG A 40 -0.75 4.55 16.10
CA ARG A 40 -1.79 5.29 16.82
C ARG A 40 -2.47 4.39 17.84
N SER A 41 -2.50 4.82 19.10
CA SER A 41 -3.23 4.11 20.16
C SER A 41 -4.76 4.27 20.05
N ARG A 42 -5.23 5.30 19.34
CA ARG A 42 -6.65 5.56 19.07
C ARG A 42 -6.81 5.98 17.62
N PRO A 43 -7.88 5.56 16.92
CA PRO A 43 -8.14 6.02 15.56
C PRO A 43 -8.27 7.55 15.53
N PRO A 44 -7.69 8.24 14.53
CA PRO A 44 -7.84 9.68 14.39
C PRO A 44 -9.31 10.04 14.13
N LYS A 45 -9.72 11.25 14.52
CA LYS A 45 -11.06 11.76 14.17
C LYS A 45 -11.14 12.02 12.65
N ASN A 46 -12.31 11.80 12.08
CA ASN A 46 -12.56 12.12 10.67
C ASN A 46 -12.35 13.63 10.45
N SER A 47 -11.40 13.97 9.60
CA SER A 47 -11.10 15.36 9.23
C SER A 47 -12.05 15.81 8.14
N GLY A 48 -12.57 17.05 8.24
CA GLY A 48 -13.44 17.61 7.19
C GLY A 48 -12.69 17.85 5.87
N ASN A 49 -13.40 17.75 4.75
CA ASN A 49 -12.79 17.82 3.41
C ASN A 49 -11.96 19.08 3.15
N VAL A 50 -12.40 20.25 3.65
CA VAL A 50 -11.66 21.51 3.48
C VAL A 50 -10.32 21.49 4.21
N LEU A 51 -10.29 20.92 5.42
CA LEU A 51 -9.06 20.79 6.19
C LEU A 51 -8.11 19.82 5.48
N VAL A 52 -8.62 18.69 5.00
CA VAL A 52 -7.84 17.72 4.21
C VAL A 52 -7.29 18.37 2.94
N MET A 53 -8.10 19.15 2.21
CA MET A 53 -7.68 19.86 1.01
C MET A 53 -6.51 20.82 1.30
N LEU A 54 -6.63 21.68 2.32
CA LEU A 54 -5.58 22.65 2.66
C LEU A 54 -4.28 21.97 3.11
N TRP A 55 -4.37 20.91 3.92
CA TRP A 55 -3.20 20.17 4.37
C TRP A 55 -2.55 19.36 3.26
N SER A 56 -3.34 18.74 2.37
CA SER A 56 -2.82 18.05 1.20
C SER A 56 -2.14 19.03 0.24
N MET A 57 -2.72 20.22 0.01
CA MET A 57 -2.10 21.27 -0.80
C MET A 57 -0.74 21.68 -0.23
N LEU A 58 -0.67 21.94 1.08
CA LEU A 58 0.57 22.30 1.74
C LEU A 58 1.59 21.16 1.72
N GLY A 59 1.16 19.93 1.98
CA GLY A 59 2.00 18.74 1.95
C GLY A 59 2.59 18.46 0.57
N VAL A 60 1.77 18.49 -0.49
CA VAL A 60 2.21 18.33 -1.88
C VAL A 60 3.21 19.43 -2.25
N PHE A 61 2.90 20.69 -1.95
CA PHE A 61 3.79 21.82 -2.25
C PHE A 61 5.14 21.66 -1.53
N CYS A 62 5.14 21.42 -0.22
CA CYS A 62 6.37 21.28 0.56
C CYS A 62 7.16 20.03 0.16
N GLY A 63 6.50 18.89 -0.07
CA GLY A 63 7.16 17.64 -0.48
C GLY A 63 7.86 17.79 -1.83
N LEU A 64 7.15 18.32 -2.84
CA LEU A 64 7.73 18.54 -4.16
C LEU A 64 8.79 19.65 -4.15
N LEU A 65 8.61 20.70 -3.34
CA LEU A 65 9.61 21.75 -3.18
C LEU A 65 10.91 21.21 -2.58
N ILE A 66 10.83 20.32 -1.58
CA ILE A 66 12.01 19.69 -0.98
C ILE A 66 12.72 18.79 -1.97
N VAL A 67 11.97 17.98 -2.75
CA VAL A 67 12.56 17.18 -3.83
C VAL A 67 13.24 18.09 -4.86
N ALA A 68 12.56 19.13 -5.33
CA ALA A 68 13.13 20.08 -6.30
C ALA A 68 14.38 20.79 -5.75
N ALA A 69 14.35 21.23 -4.49
CA ALA A 69 15.50 21.84 -3.84
C ALA A 69 16.67 20.84 -3.72
N ALA A 70 16.40 19.59 -3.35
CA ALA A 70 17.44 18.56 -3.27
C ALA A 70 18.07 18.27 -4.63
N THR A 71 17.26 18.09 -5.69
CA THR A 71 17.78 17.83 -7.04
C THR A 71 18.52 19.02 -7.63
N MET A 72 18.16 20.26 -7.26
CA MET A 72 18.87 21.47 -7.69
C MET A 72 20.22 21.65 -6.99
N ASN A 73 20.34 21.27 -5.72
CA ASN A 73 21.54 21.54 -4.92
C ASN A 73 22.58 20.41 -4.95
N ILE A 74 22.23 19.21 -5.41
CA ILE A 74 23.17 18.09 -5.49
C ILE A 74 23.94 18.14 -6.83
N PRO A 75 25.27 18.36 -6.82
CA PRO A 75 26.05 18.58 -8.04
C PRO A 75 25.98 17.45 -9.07
N VAL A 76 25.87 16.20 -8.60
CA VAL A 76 25.73 15.00 -9.44
C VAL A 76 24.49 15.08 -10.35
N PHE A 77 23.41 15.72 -9.89
CA PHE A 77 22.15 15.80 -10.62
C PHE A 77 22.00 17.08 -11.46
N GLN A 78 22.83 18.10 -11.20
CA GLN A 78 22.82 19.35 -11.97
C GLN A 78 23.19 19.15 -13.45
N GLN A 79 23.91 18.08 -13.77
CA GLN A 79 24.45 17.79 -15.10
C GLN A 79 23.44 17.12 -16.06
N TYR A 80 22.32 16.59 -15.56
CA TYR A 80 21.49 15.64 -16.32
C TYR A 80 20.03 16.06 -16.58
N GLY A 81 19.71 17.35 -16.41
CA GLY A 81 18.36 17.88 -16.64
C GLY A 81 17.57 17.99 -15.34
N ARG A 82 17.16 19.22 -15.01
CA ARG A 82 16.86 19.65 -13.63
C ARG A 82 15.46 19.28 -13.14
N PHE A 83 14.54 18.87 -14.03
CA PHE A 83 13.10 18.82 -13.71
C PHE A 83 12.32 17.61 -14.21
N THR A 84 12.88 16.74 -15.06
CA THR A 84 12.05 15.74 -15.76
C THR A 84 11.41 14.74 -14.79
N ILE A 85 12.19 14.21 -13.83
CA ILE A 85 11.72 13.20 -12.87
C ILE A 85 10.65 13.74 -11.90
N ILE A 86 10.62 15.05 -11.64
CA ILE A 86 9.63 15.69 -10.75
C ILE A 86 8.20 15.47 -11.26
N SER A 87 8.01 15.33 -12.58
CA SER A 87 6.68 15.08 -13.16
C SER A 87 6.03 13.80 -12.64
N SER A 88 6.78 12.71 -12.51
CA SER A 88 6.30 11.45 -11.95
C SER A 88 6.05 11.55 -10.44
N PHE A 89 6.91 12.28 -9.73
CA PHE A 89 6.72 12.54 -8.29
C PHE A 89 5.51 13.43 -7.99
N GLY A 90 5.03 14.23 -8.94
CA GLY A 90 3.74 14.92 -8.82
C GLY A 90 2.58 13.94 -8.62
N ALA A 91 2.54 12.83 -9.36
CA ALA A 91 1.54 11.78 -9.17
C ALA A 91 1.77 10.99 -7.87
N ALA A 92 3.02 10.76 -7.46
CA ALA A 92 3.35 10.15 -6.17
C ALA A 92 2.83 11.00 -5.01
N ALA A 93 3.02 12.32 -5.08
CA ALA A 93 2.50 13.25 -4.10
C ALA A 93 0.96 13.18 -4.00
N VAL A 94 0.24 13.05 -5.11
CA VAL A 94 -1.23 12.87 -5.03
C VAL A 94 -1.59 11.63 -4.24
N LEU A 95 -0.90 10.50 -4.44
CA LEU A 95 -1.15 9.29 -3.66
C LEU A 95 -0.79 9.47 -2.17
N GLU A 96 0.40 9.98 -1.91
CA GLU A 96 0.95 10.03 -0.55
C GLU A 96 0.36 11.15 0.31
N TYR A 97 -0.21 12.21 -0.26
CA TYR A 97 -0.85 13.30 0.50
C TYR A 97 -2.38 13.28 0.42
N CYS A 98 -2.96 12.97 -0.74
CA CYS A 98 -4.41 13.03 -0.90
C CYS A 98 -5.06 11.69 -0.51
N THR A 99 -4.57 10.58 -1.06
CA THR A 99 -5.20 9.25 -0.92
C THR A 99 -4.42 8.31 0.01
N ILE A 100 -4.08 8.80 1.21
CA ILE A 100 -3.23 8.10 2.19
C ILE A 100 -3.75 6.73 2.64
N GLU A 101 -5.05 6.48 2.49
CA GLU A 101 -5.70 5.23 2.83
C GLU A 101 -5.56 4.17 1.72
N SER A 102 -5.11 4.59 0.53
CA SER A 102 -4.86 3.69 -0.58
C SER A 102 -3.70 2.74 -0.27
N PRO A 103 -3.86 1.43 -0.52
CA PRO A 103 -2.75 0.49 -0.52
C PRO A 103 -1.59 0.93 -1.43
N LEU A 104 -1.88 1.62 -2.53
CA LEU A 104 -0.88 2.07 -3.51
C LEU A 104 0.00 3.22 -3.00
N ALA A 105 -0.45 3.93 -1.96
CA ALA A 105 0.27 5.02 -1.32
C ALA A 105 1.21 4.54 -0.19
N GLN A 106 1.15 3.25 0.18
CA GLN A 106 1.91 2.76 1.33
C GLN A 106 3.42 2.68 1.05
N PRO A 107 4.27 2.79 2.09
CA PRO A 107 5.73 2.98 1.94
C PRO A 107 6.41 1.90 1.10
N ARG A 108 6.04 0.62 1.29
CA ARG A 108 6.56 -0.50 0.50
C ARG A 108 6.33 -0.28 -1.00
N ASN A 109 5.13 0.13 -1.38
CA ASN A 109 4.75 0.29 -2.78
C ASN A 109 5.46 1.51 -3.38
N ALA A 110 5.44 2.64 -2.68
CA ALA A 110 6.13 3.86 -3.12
C ALA A 110 7.64 3.61 -3.33
N MET A 111 8.33 3.06 -2.33
CA MET A 111 9.79 2.85 -2.39
C MET A 111 10.17 1.76 -3.38
N LEU A 112 9.64 0.53 -3.22
CA LEU A 112 10.05 -0.60 -4.06
C LEU A 112 9.56 -0.43 -5.50
N GLY A 113 8.37 0.14 -5.70
CA GLY A 113 7.85 0.43 -7.03
C GLY A 113 8.79 1.33 -7.83
N HIS A 114 9.24 2.45 -7.27
CA HIS A 114 10.19 3.35 -7.94
C HIS A 114 11.56 2.70 -8.19
N VAL A 115 12.07 1.90 -7.25
CA VAL A 115 13.35 1.18 -7.43
C VAL A 115 13.25 0.15 -8.55
N ILE A 116 12.21 -0.68 -8.56
CA ILE A 116 11.98 -1.69 -9.61
C ILE A 116 11.82 -1.02 -10.97
N ALA A 117 10.98 0.02 -11.04
CA ALA A 117 10.71 0.75 -12.27
C ALA A 117 11.97 1.43 -12.84
N SER A 118 12.75 2.10 -12.00
CA SER A 118 14.00 2.75 -12.45
C SER A 118 15.05 1.75 -12.91
N ALA A 119 15.22 0.63 -12.22
CA ALA A 119 16.16 -0.42 -12.62
C ALA A 119 15.80 -1.03 -13.97
N ILE A 120 14.52 -1.38 -14.16
CA ILE A 120 14.01 -1.95 -15.42
C ILE A 120 14.14 -0.95 -16.57
N ALA A 121 13.74 0.30 -16.36
CA ALA A 121 13.78 1.31 -17.41
C ALA A 121 15.20 1.65 -17.85
N VAL A 122 16.15 1.75 -16.91
CA VAL A 122 17.57 1.95 -17.25
C VAL A 122 18.10 0.75 -18.02
N GLY A 123 17.78 -0.47 -17.60
CA GLY A 123 18.17 -1.69 -18.31
C GLY A 123 17.66 -1.72 -19.76
N ILE A 124 16.38 -1.44 -19.96
CA ILE A 124 15.77 -1.39 -21.30
C ILE A 124 16.33 -0.24 -22.13
N SER A 125 16.48 0.95 -21.55
CA SER A 125 17.09 2.10 -22.23
C SER A 125 18.50 1.80 -22.73
N LYS A 126 19.32 1.16 -21.89
CA LYS A 126 20.68 0.76 -22.25
C LYS A 126 20.69 -0.34 -23.32
N LEU A 127 19.76 -1.28 -23.25
CA LEU A 127 19.61 -2.32 -24.27
C LEU A 127 19.31 -1.74 -25.64
N PHE A 128 18.37 -0.78 -25.72
CA PHE A 128 18.05 -0.09 -26.98
C PHE A 128 19.23 0.74 -27.47
N ALA A 129 19.97 1.40 -26.57
CA ALA A 129 21.14 2.19 -26.92
C ALA A 129 22.31 1.36 -27.51
N MET A 130 22.33 0.03 -27.32
CA MET A 130 23.31 -0.85 -27.97
C MET A 130 22.97 -1.16 -29.44
N HIS A 131 21.74 -0.91 -29.87
CA HIS A 131 21.32 -1.15 -31.25
C HIS A 131 21.67 0.07 -32.14
N PRO A 132 22.22 -0.11 -33.36
CA PRO A 132 22.60 1.00 -34.24
C PRO A 132 21.46 1.98 -34.55
N ASN A 133 20.23 1.46 -34.65
CA ASN A 133 19.01 2.26 -34.88
C ASN A 133 18.19 2.46 -33.59
N GLY A 134 18.84 2.38 -32.42
CA GLY A 134 18.17 2.41 -31.11
C GLY A 134 17.39 3.71 -30.85
N GLU A 135 17.87 4.84 -31.37
CA GLU A 135 17.18 6.13 -31.24
C GLU A 135 15.85 6.14 -32.00
N ASP A 136 15.78 5.54 -33.20
CA ASP A 136 14.55 5.44 -34.00
C ASP A 136 13.49 4.55 -33.32
N LEU A 137 13.92 3.68 -32.40
CA LEU A 137 13.10 2.75 -31.65
C LEU A 137 12.66 3.31 -30.27
N CYS A 138 12.92 4.59 -29.97
CA CYS A 138 12.54 5.20 -28.68
C CYS A 138 11.04 5.11 -28.38
N TRP A 139 10.18 5.18 -29.42
CA TRP A 139 8.73 5.04 -29.29
C TRP A 139 8.31 3.66 -28.74
N LEU A 140 9.14 2.63 -28.91
CA LEU A 140 8.92 1.29 -28.39
C LEU A 140 9.56 1.10 -27.02
N SER A 141 10.73 1.71 -26.78
CA SER A 141 11.49 1.62 -25.53
C SER A 141 10.67 2.08 -24.31
N GLY A 142 9.95 3.20 -24.42
CA GLY A 142 9.11 3.75 -23.34
C GLY A 142 7.98 2.81 -22.89
N PRO A 143 7.06 2.43 -23.79
CA PRO A 143 5.99 1.48 -23.48
C PRO A 143 6.51 0.12 -22.99
N LEU A 144 7.59 -0.39 -23.57
CA LEU A 144 8.20 -1.65 -23.13
C LEU A 144 8.73 -1.54 -21.69
N ALA A 145 9.46 -0.46 -21.37
CA ALA A 145 9.94 -0.22 -20.01
C ALA A 145 8.81 -0.12 -18.99
N CYS A 146 7.75 0.63 -19.32
CA CYS A 146 6.57 0.74 -18.47
C CYS A 146 5.89 -0.62 -18.27
N ALA A 147 5.64 -1.38 -19.35
CA ALA A 147 4.96 -2.67 -19.29
C ALA A 147 5.74 -3.70 -18.46
N VAL A 148 7.05 -3.81 -18.67
CA VAL A 148 7.92 -4.73 -17.90
C VAL A 148 8.00 -4.30 -16.43
N ALA A 149 8.09 -2.99 -16.16
CA ALA A 149 8.08 -2.47 -14.79
C ALA A 149 6.76 -2.75 -14.07
N VAL A 150 5.62 -2.55 -14.74
CA VAL A 150 4.29 -2.86 -14.18
C VAL A 150 4.16 -4.35 -13.94
N ALA A 151 4.55 -5.21 -14.88
CA ALA A 151 4.54 -6.67 -14.69
C ALA A 151 5.38 -7.09 -13.47
N ALA A 152 6.58 -6.52 -13.31
CA ALA A 152 7.43 -6.77 -12.16
C ALA A 152 6.78 -6.29 -10.85
N MET A 153 6.20 -5.09 -10.83
CA MET A 153 5.50 -4.56 -9.65
C MET A 153 4.25 -5.36 -9.28
N VAL A 154 3.50 -5.86 -10.26
CA VAL A 154 2.35 -6.76 -10.04
C VAL A 154 2.85 -8.05 -9.40
N PHE A 155 3.92 -8.64 -9.93
CA PHE A 155 4.53 -9.85 -9.39
C PHE A 155 5.03 -9.65 -7.95
N THR A 156 5.70 -8.54 -7.65
CA THR A 156 6.23 -8.26 -6.30
C THR A 156 5.19 -7.69 -5.32
N LYS A 157 3.94 -7.50 -5.75
CA LYS A 157 2.88 -6.81 -5.00
C LYS A 157 3.29 -5.39 -4.54
N THR A 158 4.03 -4.68 -5.37
CA THR A 158 4.53 -3.31 -5.09
C THR A 158 4.03 -2.29 -6.11
N VAL A 159 2.80 -2.46 -6.59
CA VAL A 159 2.24 -1.57 -7.62
C VAL A 159 2.16 -0.15 -7.10
N HIS A 160 2.90 0.74 -7.76
CA HIS A 160 2.88 2.18 -7.52
C HIS A 160 2.77 2.87 -8.89
N PRO A 161 1.56 3.29 -9.32
CA PRO A 161 1.34 3.87 -10.64
C PRO A 161 2.31 5.00 -11.03
N PRO A 162 2.71 5.92 -10.13
CA PRO A 162 3.72 6.94 -10.41
C PRO A 162 5.06 6.35 -10.87
N ALA A 163 5.47 5.19 -10.34
CA ALA A 163 6.68 4.51 -10.76
C ALA A 163 6.60 4.01 -12.21
N GLY A 164 5.41 3.63 -12.71
CA GLY A 164 5.21 3.33 -14.13
C GLY A 164 5.51 4.54 -15.03
N ALA A 165 5.08 5.74 -14.61
CA ALA A 165 5.45 6.98 -15.30
C ALA A 165 6.96 7.28 -15.20
N THR A 166 7.60 6.98 -14.06
CA THR A 166 9.07 7.05 -13.94
C THR A 166 9.75 6.14 -14.97
N ALA A 167 9.30 4.89 -15.11
CA ALA A 167 9.88 3.94 -16.06
C ALA A 167 9.73 4.41 -17.51
N LEU A 168 8.54 4.87 -17.88
CA LEU A 168 8.28 5.42 -19.21
C LEU A 168 9.21 6.61 -19.48
N LEU A 169 9.25 7.56 -18.57
CA LEU A 169 10.02 8.79 -18.72
C LEU A 169 11.52 8.52 -18.80
N ALA A 170 12.03 7.59 -17.99
CA ALA A 170 13.41 7.18 -18.00
C ALA A 170 13.88 6.59 -19.34
N SER A 171 12.96 6.02 -20.12
CA SER A 171 13.23 5.49 -21.45
C SER A 171 13.03 6.48 -22.60
N VAL A 172 12.16 7.49 -22.46
CA VAL A 172 11.87 8.42 -23.57
C VAL A 172 12.62 9.75 -23.44
N ASP A 173 12.82 10.26 -22.22
CA ASP A 173 13.44 11.55 -22.01
C ASP A 173 14.97 11.46 -22.13
N VAL A 174 15.56 12.30 -22.98
CA VAL A 174 17.00 12.32 -23.22
C VAL A 174 17.78 12.68 -21.95
N GLY A 175 17.27 13.60 -21.13
CA GLY A 175 17.92 13.97 -19.87
C GLY A 175 17.99 12.78 -18.91
N THR A 176 16.84 12.14 -18.70
CA THR A 176 16.70 10.98 -17.80
C THR A 176 17.47 9.77 -18.30
N ARG A 177 17.51 9.50 -19.61
CA ARG A 177 18.36 8.44 -20.21
C ARG A 177 19.85 8.66 -19.94
N ARG A 178 20.31 9.91 -19.94
CA ARG A 178 21.72 10.24 -19.66
C ARG A 178 22.13 9.98 -18.21
N LEU A 179 21.21 10.06 -17.25
CA LEU A 179 21.49 9.62 -15.87
C LEU A 179 21.87 8.12 -15.83
N GLY A 180 21.23 7.30 -16.66
CA GLY A 180 21.43 5.86 -16.63
C GLY A 180 21.26 5.30 -15.22
N TRP A 181 22.26 4.56 -14.73
CA TRP A 181 22.21 3.94 -13.39
C TRP A 181 22.17 4.95 -12.23
N GLN A 182 22.55 6.22 -12.46
CA GLN A 182 22.39 7.29 -11.45
C GLN A 182 20.92 7.66 -11.20
N LEU A 183 20.01 7.18 -12.04
CA LEU A 183 18.57 7.33 -11.81
C LEU A 183 18.12 6.62 -10.53
N ILE A 184 18.66 5.44 -10.22
CA ILE A 184 18.25 4.63 -9.05
C ILE A 184 18.46 5.39 -7.73
N PRO A 185 19.67 5.88 -7.39
CA PRO A 185 19.85 6.64 -6.17
C PRO A 185 19.05 7.95 -6.16
N LEU A 186 18.83 8.57 -7.32
CA LEU A 186 18.01 9.78 -7.44
C LEU A 186 16.53 9.52 -7.10
N VAL A 187 15.95 8.42 -7.61
CA VAL A 187 14.56 8.07 -7.30
C VAL A 187 14.45 7.59 -5.85
N ILE A 188 15.43 6.87 -5.31
CA ILE A 188 15.43 6.47 -3.89
C ILE A 188 15.43 7.72 -3.00
N LEU A 189 16.31 8.68 -3.28
CA LEU A 189 16.35 9.95 -2.56
C LEU A 189 15.01 10.68 -2.67
N SER A 190 14.48 10.84 -3.88
CA SER A 190 13.23 11.56 -4.12
C SER A 190 12.04 10.89 -3.42
N SER A 191 11.89 9.57 -3.53
CA SER A 191 10.85 8.80 -2.84
C SER A 191 11.02 8.88 -1.32
N SER A 192 12.25 8.83 -0.81
CA SER A 192 12.51 8.99 0.63
C SER A 192 12.13 10.38 1.13
N LEU A 193 12.41 11.42 0.35
CA LEU A 193 12.04 12.79 0.69
C LEU A 193 10.52 12.96 0.69
N VAL A 194 9.84 12.54 -0.39
CA VAL A 194 8.36 12.59 -0.46
C VAL A 194 7.74 11.83 0.70
N LEU A 195 8.19 10.60 0.94
CA LEU A 195 7.70 9.77 2.03
C LEU A 195 7.94 10.42 3.39
N ALA A 196 9.14 10.95 3.64
CA ALA A 196 9.44 11.64 4.90
C ALA A 196 8.52 12.84 5.12
N THR A 197 8.30 13.66 4.10
CA THR A 197 7.37 14.78 4.18
C THR A 197 5.91 14.33 4.30
N ALA A 198 5.51 13.23 3.66
CA ALA A 198 4.18 12.63 3.80
C ALA A 198 3.95 12.13 5.23
N LEU A 199 4.94 11.49 5.85
CA LEU A 199 4.89 11.10 7.26
C LEU A 199 4.69 12.32 8.16
N LEU A 200 5.39 13.43 7.90
CA LEU A 200 5.27 14.65 8.70
C LEU A 200 3.89 15.29 8.53
N PHE A 201 3.48 15.63 7.31
CA PHE A 201 2.25 16.39 7.08
C PHE A 201 0.99 15.58 7.37
N ASN A 202 0.94 14.31 6.96
CA ASN A 202 -0.27 13.52 7.13
C ASN A 202 -0.51 13.15 8.60
N ASN A 203 0.53 12.96 9.42
CA ASN A 203 0.34 12.58 10.83
C ASN A 203 0.01 13.75 11.76
N ILE A 204 -0.12 14.98 11.25
CA ILE A 204 -0.62 16.11 12.06
C ILE A 204 -2.10 15.90 12.39
N HIS A 205 -2.93 15.59 11.39
CA HIS A 205 -4.38 15.41 11.55
C HIS A 205 -4.89 14.02 11.17
N ARG A 206 -4.15 13.27 10.36
CA ARG A 206 -4.53 11.95 9.85
C ARG A 206 -3.54 10.88 10.33
N ARG A 207 -3.64 9.67 9.78
CA ARG A 207 -2.75 8.54 10.08
C ARG A 207 -2.14 8.03 8.78
N PHE A 208 -0.82 8.10 8.67
CA PHE A 208 -0.06 7.55 7.56
C PHE A 208 1.30 7.03 8.05
N PRO A 209 1.80 5.88 7.60
CA PRO A 209 1.12 4.90 6.78
C PRO A 209 0.08 4.11 7.58
N LEU A 210 -0.76 3.34 6.88
CA LEU A 210 -1.60 2.32 7.49
C LEU A 210 -0.76 1.10 7.90
N TYR A 211 0.18 0.71 7.03
CA TYR A 211 1.15 -0.34 7.25
C TYR A 211 2.43 -0.07 6.47
N TRP A 212 3.56 -0.60 6.94
CA TRP A 212 4.85 -0.39 6.28
C TRP A 212 5.16 -1.43 5.21
N TRP A 213 4.80 -2.70 5.44
CA TRP A 213 5.18 -3.81 4.57
C TRP A 213 3.99 -4.61 4.04
N THR A 214 3.09 -5.04 4.93
CA THR A 214 1.91 -5.81 4.57
C THR A 214 0.73 -5.36 5.44
N PRO A 215 -0.51 -5.40 4.91
CA PRO A 215 -1.71 -5.21 5.71
C PRO A 215 -2.00 -6.40 6.64
N GLU A 216 -1.35 -7.56 6.46
CA GLU A 216 -1.57 -8.76 7.27
C GLU A 216 -1.02 -8.59 8.70
N ASP A 217 -1.74 -9.16 9.68
CA ASP A 217 -1.31 -9.16 11.07
C ASP A 217 -0.22 -10.23 11.28
N LEU A 218 1.04 -9.80 11.36
CA LEU A 218 2.21 -10.68 11.54
C LEU A 218 2.43 -11.14 13.00
N LYS A 219 1.39 -11.12 13.84
CA LYS A 219 1.53 -11.61 15.22
C LYS A 219 1.78 -13.12 15.19
N PRO A 220 2.77 -13.65 15.94
CA PRO A 220 2.89 -15.08 16.11
C PRO A 220 1.60 -15.59 16.76
N THR A 221 0.80 -16.36 16.03
CA THR A 221 -0.26 -17.16 16.62
C THR A 221 0.45 -18.20 17.49
N GLU A 222 0.43 -18.01 18.81
CA GLU A 222 0.71 -19.12 19.72
C GLU A 222 -0.24 -20.26 19.33
N ALA A 223 0.31 -21.46 19.16
CA ALA A 223 -0.39 -22.63 18.66
C ALA A 223 -1.65 -22.96 19.48
N THR A 224 -2.80 -22.40 19.11
CA THR A 224 -4.12 -22.92 19.50
C THR A 224 -4.51 -23.97 18.48
N GLU A 225 -3.77 -25.09 18.48
CA GLU A 225 -4.09 -26.27 17.69
C GLU A 225 -3.90 -27.50 18.60
N LYS A 226 -4.59 -27.49 19.75
CA LYS A 226 -4.81 -28.64 20.64
C LYS A 226 -6.11 -28.46 21.47
N THR A 227 -7.25 -28.27 20.82
CA THR A 227 -8.56 -28.43 21.51
C THR A 227 -9.64 -29.12 20.65
N ASP A 228 -9.42 -29.40 19.37
CA ASP A 228 -10.49 -29.99 18.52
C ASP A 228 -10.45 -31.52 18.42
N MET A 229 -9.68 -32.21 19.26
CA MET A 229 -9.71 -33.67 19.41
C MET A 229 -9.58 -34.06 20.88
N GLU A 230 -10.67 -33.94 21.65
CA GLU A 230 -11.01 -34.81 22.79
C GLU A 230 -12.22 -34.23 23.54
N THR A 231 -13.43 -34.40 22.99
CA THR A 231 -14.63 -34.66 23.79
C THR A 231 -15.75 -35.17 22.87
N ALA A 232 -15.56 -36.41 22.41
CA ALA A 232 -16.64 -37.22 21.88
C ALA A 232 -16.72 -38.49 22.74
N SER A 233 -17.31 -38.35 23.93
CA SER A 233 -17.89 -39.48 24.67
C SER A 233 -18.74 -39.02 25.85
N SER A 234 -19.94 -39.59 25.89
CA SER A 234 -20.80 -39.91 27.05
C SER A 234 -21.49 -38.79 27.84
N ASP A 235 -22.80 -38.81 27.65
CA ASP A 235 -23.86 -38.94 28.68
C ASP A 235 -24.50 -37.71 29.32
N ASP A 236 -25.82 -37.84 29.39
CA ASP A 236 -26.87 -36.99 29.94
C ASP A 236 -26.54 -36.42 31.33
N ASP A 237 -26.84 -35.13 31.55
CA ASP A 237 -27.74 -34.70 32.65
C ASP A 237 -27.97 -33.18 32.69
N GLU A 238 -29.16 -32.84 33.17
CA GLU A 238 -29.77 -31.52 33.28
C GLU A 238 -29.25 -30.71 34.49
N HIS A 239 -28.56 -29.57 34.30
CA HIS A 239 -28.51 -28.46 35.29
C HIS A 239 -27.91 -27.13 34.79
N ILE A 240 -28.66 -26.04 34.97
CA ILE A 240 -28.20 -24.63 35.12
C ILE A 240 -27.66 -24.48 36.58
N PRO A 241 -26.80 -23.52 37.06
CA PRO A 241 -26.21 -22.27 36.50
C PRO A 241 -24.68 -22.02 36.80
N LYS A 242 -24.06 -20.99 36.18
CA LYS A 242 -23.55 -19.75 36.86
C LYS A 242 -22.59 -18.93 35.98
N GLU A 243 -22.69 -17.63 36.17
CA GLU A 243 -21.92 -16.55 35.55
C GLU A 243 -20.40 -16.69 35.68
N SER A 244 -19.69 -16.39 34.59
CA SER A 244 -18.36 -15.80 34.65
C SER A 244 -18.28 -14.64 33.67
N THR A 245 -18.37 -13.45 34.24
CA THR A 245 -18.23 -12.12 33.67
C THR A 245 -16.89 -11.94 32.95
N ILE A 246 -16.95 -11.64 31.64
CA ILE A 246 -15.92 -10.86 30.95
C ILE A 246 -16.60 -9.61 30.42
N ASP A 247 -16.36 -8.52 31.15
CA ASP A 247 -16.84 -7.19 30.84
C ASP A 247 -16.07 -6.61 29.64
N GLY A 248 -16.82 -6.10 28.68
CA GLY A 248 -16.36 -5.67 27.37
C GLY A 248 -17.57 -5.29 26.52
N GLN A 249 -18.35 -4.31 27.00
CA GLN A 249 -19.53 -3.74 26.38
C GLN A 249 -19.31 -3.38 24.90
N ILE A 250 -19.57 -4.32 23.99
CA ILE A 250 -20.09 -3.99 22.66
C ILE A 250 -21.56 -3.68 22.88
N ARG A 251 -21.98 -2.42 22.67
CA ARG A 251 -23.39 -2.01 22.70
C ARG A 251 -24.20 -3.01 21.87
N LYS A 252 -25.06 -3.80 22.54
CA LYS A 252 -25.99 -4.77 21.94
C LYS A 252 -27.01 -4.12 20.99
N ASP A 253 -27.05 -2.79 20.92
CA ASP A 253 -28.10 -2.05 20.23
C ASP A 253 -27.94 -2.01 18.69
N HIS A 254 -26.77 -2.38 18.14
CA HIS A 254 -26.49 -2.27 16.70
C HIS A 254 -25.73 -3.49 16.16
N MET A 255 -26.37 -4.66 16.14
CA MET A 255 -25.79 -5.89 15.57
C MET A 255 -26.60 -6.38 14.36
N ILE A 256 -25.91 -6.80 13.30
CA ILE A 256 -26.48 -7.58 12.19
C ILE A 256 -25.83 -8.96 12.25
N MET A 257 -26.64 -9.99 12.40
CA MET A 257 -26.20 -11.38 12.39
C MET A 257 -26.63 -12.02 11.07
N ILE A 258 -25.65 -12.50 10.30
CA ILE A 258 -25.87 -13.19 9.03
C ILE A 258 -25.59 -14.68 9.26
N GLN A 259 -26.64 -15.49 9.21
CA GLN A 259 -26.58 -16.94 9.23
C GLN A 259 -27.04 -17.48 7.88
N ARG A 260 -26.72 -18.74 7.57
CA ARG A 260 -27.07 -19.38 6.31
C ARG A 260 -28.59 -19.36 6.11
N GLY A 261 -29.06 -18.52 5.19
CA GLY A 261 -30.49 -18.32 4.90
C GLY A 261 -31.28 -17.46 5.90
N ARG A 262 -30.62 -16.77 6.85
CA ARG A 262 -31.31 -15.89 7.82
C ARG A 262 -30.46 -14.68 8.20
N VAL A 263 -31.02 -13.48 8.03
CA VAL A 263 -30.44 -12.22 8.50
C VAL A 263 -31.26 -11.72 9.68
N THR A 264 -30.65 -11.53 10.85
CA THR A 264 -31.29 -10.90 12.01
C THR A 264 -30.65 -9.55 12.29
N VAL A 265 -31.48 -8.52 12.39
CA VAL A 265 -31.09 -7.13 12.59
C VAL A 265 -31.66 -6.68 13.94
N SER A 266 -30.84 -6.09 14.82
CA SER A 266 -31.31 -5.56 16.11
C SER A 266 -32.29 -4.40 15.92
N ASP A 267 -33.28 -4.28 16.81
CA ASP A 267 -34.46 -3.39 16.73
C ASP A 267 -34.18 -1.87 16.62
N GLY A 268 -32.92 -1.44 16.68
CA GLY A 268 -32.49 -0.04 16.56
C GLY A 268 -31.83 0.35 15.23
N LEU A 269 -31.76 -0.56 14.25
CA LEU A 269 -31.06 -0.34 12.99
C LEU A 269 -32.03 -0.25 11.81
N PHE A 270 -32.24 0.96 11.27
CA PHE A 270 -33.03 1.16 10.06
C PHE A 270 -32.16 0.94 8.84
N LEU A 271 -32.36 -0.18 8.15
CA LEU A 271 -31.72 -0.48 6.87
C LEU A 271 -32.64 -0.08 5.72
N SER A 272 -32.04 0.46 4.67
CA SER A 272 -32.73 0.69 3.40
C SER A 272 -33.07 -0.65 2.73
N SER A 273 -34.06 -0.64 1.82
CA SER A 273 -34.48 -1.83 1.07
C SER A 273 -33.33 -2.44 0.25
N GLU A 274 -32.38 -1.62 -0.22
CA GLU A 274 -31.21 -2.07 -0.98
C GLU A 274 -30.20 -2.81 -0.11
N GLU A 275 -29.95 -2.32 1.11
CA GLU A 275 -29.03 -2.95 2.06
C GLU A 275 -29.57 -4.31 2.55
N LEU A 276 -30.88 -4.41 2.74
CA LEU A 276 -31.55 -5.66 3.13
C LEU A 276 -31.45 -6.73 2.03
N GLN A 277 -31.58 -6.34 0.76
CA GLN A 277 -31.39 -7.24 -0.38
C GLN A 277 -29.94 -7.72 -0.51
N LEU A 278 -28.98 -6.83 -0.27
CA LEU A 278 -27.57 -7.19 -0.28
C LEU A 278 -27.23 -8.20 0.84
N LEU A 279 -27.76 -7.99 2.04
CA LEU A 279 -27.55 -8.89 3.18
C LEU A 279 -28.19 -10.26 2.94
N ASP A 280 -29.39 -10.33 2.35
CA ASP A 280 -30.03 -11.61 1.99
C ASP A 280 -29.21 -12.35 0.92
N HIS A 281 -28.64 -11.62 -0.04
CA HIS A 281 -27.80 -12.22 -1.07
C HIS A 281 -26.47 -12.77 -0.48
N LEU A 282 -25.89 -12.09 0.51
CA LEU A 282 -24.71 -12.58 1.24
C LEU A 282 -25.04 -13.81 2.10
N SER A 283 -26.20 -13.79 2.79
CA SER A 283 -26.71 -14.91 3.59
C SER A 283 -26.85 -16.22 2.81
N ARG A 284 -27.20 -16.14 1.52
CA ARG A 284 -27.32 -17.32 0.64
C ARG A 284 -25.97 -17.86 0.13
N ARG A 285 -24.90 -17.08 0.25
CA ARG A 285 -23.55 -17.45 -0.20
C ARG A 285 -22.66 -18.04 0.90
N ILE A 286 -23.05 -17.81 2.15
CA ILE A 286 -22.44 -18.42 3.36
C ILE A 286 -23.04 -19.82 3.55
#